data_AF-A0A1I7FYR6-F1
#
_entry.id   AF-A0A1I7FYR6-F1
#
_cell.length_a   1.000
_cell.length_b   1.000
_cell.length_c   1.000
_cell.angle_alpha   90.00
_cell.angle_beta   90.00
_cell.angle_gamma   90.00
#
_symmetry.space_group_name_H-M   'P 1'
#
loop_
_entity.id
_entity.type
_entity.pdbx_description
1 polymer ?
#
loop_
_entity_poly.entity_id
_entity_poly.type
_entity_poly.pdbx_seq_one_letter_code
_entity_poly.pdbx_strand_id
1 'polypeptide(L)'
;MAYFFDGDAAGIKIAMIVRNAVNGRSEVEHLTLLPNGDPVEPYLCRNGFIDVYEKHANDQNRQRYITVEKGNEAYPGQLYQCLPNNGKPSAAHAVVAEMKTKGSASIPKEIADCLTTVIALAGGK
;
A
#
# COMPACT_ATOMS: atom_id res chain seq x y z
N MET A 1 0.79 12.30 16.75
CA MET A 1 0.00 11.99 15.55
C MET A 1 0.92 11.24 14.60
N ALA A 2 0.66 9.97 14.31
CA ALA A 2 1.45 9.19 13.35
C ALA A 2 0.64 9.09 12.05
N TYR A 3 1.30 9.34 10.93
CA TYR A 3 0.67 9.39 9.61
C TYR A 3 1.29 8.31 8.71
N PHE A 4 0.42 7.55 8.03
CA PHE A 4 0.80 6.56 7.02
C PHE A 4 0.46 7.10 5.63
N PHE A 5 1.44 7.14 4.74
CA PHE A 5 1.27 7.64 3.38
C PHE A 5 1.61 6.57 2.36
N ASP A 6 0.77 6.43 1.35
CA ASP A 6 1.15 5.76 0.12
C ASP A 6 2.00 6.69 -0.75
N GLY A 7 2.75 6.11 -1.68
CA GLY A 7 3.57 6.84 -2.63
C GLY A 7 2.80 7.46 -3.79
N ASP A 8 1.48 7.57 -3.70
CA ASP A 8 0.69 8.15 -4.78
C ASP A 8 0.81 9.69 -4.79
N ALA A 9 0.32 10.33 -5.86
CA ALA A 9 0.46 11.79 -6.01
C ALA A 9 -0.23 12.60 -4.89
N ALA A 10 -1.24 12.02 -4.23
CA ALA A 10 -1.91 12.63 -3.08
C ALA A 10 -1.14 12.35 -1.77
N GLY A 11 -0.68 11.12 -1.56
CA GLY A 11 0.14 10.71 -0.43
C GLY A 11 1.45 11.49 -0.33
N ILE A 12 2.15 11.69 -1.45
CA ILE A 12 3.37 12.52 -1.51
C ILE A 12 3.07 13.98 -1.15
N LYS A 13 1.97 14.56 -1.65
CA LYS A 13 1.60 15.95 -1.34
C LYS A 13 1.31 16.14 0.14
N ILE A 14 0.57 15.23 0.76
CA ILE A 14 0.25 15.34 2.19
C ILE A 14 1.49 15.05 3.03
N ALA A 15 2.34 14.10 2.65
CA ALA A 15 3.62 13.86 3.30
C ALA A 15 4.48 15.13 3.30
N MET A 16 4.56 15.87 2.19
CA MET A 16 5.26 17.17 2.13
C MET A 16 4.64 18.23 3.05
N ILE A 17 3.31 18.33 3.11
CA ILE A 17 2.62 19.27 4.00
C ILE A 17 2.90 18.94 5.46
N VAL A 18 2.79 17.67 5.84
CA VAL A 18 3.06 17.22 7.21
C VAL A 18 4.52 17.41 7.57
N ARG A 19 5.45 17.12 6.63
CA ARG A 19 6.89 17.35 6.82
C ARG A 19 7.21 18.82 7.10
N ASN A 20 6.59 19.73 6.37
CA ASN A 20 6.72 21.17 6.61
C ASN A 20 6.06 21.61 7.94
N ALA A 21 5.01 20.92 8.38
CA ALA A 21 4.31 21.23 9.63
C ALA A 21 5.04 20.72 10.88
N VAL A 22 5.79 19.62 10.80
CA VAL A 22 6.51 19.03 11.96
C VAL A 22 7.82 19.74 12.30
N ASN A 23 8.28 20.68 11.47
CA ASN A 23 9.34 21.67 11.74
C ASN A 23 10.53 21.14 12.59
N GLY A 24 11.09 20.00 12.20
CA GLY A 24 12.27 19.41 12.86
C GLY A 24 12.01 18.50 14.07
N ARG A 25 10.74 18.20 14.43
CA ARG A 25 10.44 17.09 15.35
C ARG A 25 10.52 15.75 14.62
N SER A 26 11.12 14.77 15.29
CA SER A 26 11.54 13.46 14.77
C SER A 26 10.62 12.91 13.67
N GLU A 27 11.04 13.08 12.41
CA GLU A 27 10.28 12.64 11.23
C GLU A 27 9.93 11.15 11.30
N VAL A 28 10.80 10.37 11.93
CA VAL A 28 10.69 8.91 12.09
C VAL A 28 9.59 8.48 13.06
N GLU A 29 9.19 9.33 14.00
CA GLU A 29 8.14 9.04 14.98
C GLU A 29 6.73 9.40 14.47
N HIS A 30 6.65 10.07 13.32
CA HIS A 30 5.41 10.68 12.84
C HIS A 30 5.07 10.35 11.38
N LEU A 31 6.01 9.82 10.60
CA LEU A 31 5.83 9.51 9.18
C LEU A 31 6.23 8.06 8.91
N THR A 32 5.27 7.21 8.59
CA THR A 32 5.55 5.91 7.95
C THR A 32 5.25 6.06 6.46
N LEU A 33 6.30 6.04 5.65
CA LEU A 33 6.22 5.97 4.20
C LEU A 33 6.47 4.52 3.78
N LEU A 34 5.73 4.05 2.77
CA LEU A 34 6.07 2.79 2.13
C LEU A 34 7.49 2.85 1.54
N PRO A 35 8.25 1.74 1.60
CA PRO A 35 9.57 1.68 1.01
C PRO A 35 9.50 2.07 -0.47
N ASN A 36 10.48 2.86 -0.91
CA ASN A 36 10.61 3.41 -2.27
C ASN A 36 9.57 4.45 -2.70
N GLY A 37 8.64 4.86 -1.83
CA GLY A 37 7.59 5.81 -2.23
C GLY A 37 6.67 5.21 -3.30
N ASP A 38 6.45 3.90 -3.25
CA ASP A 38 5.51 3.20 -4.12
C ASP A 38 4.07 3.37 -3.62
N PRO A 39 3.07 3.34 -4.51
CA PRO A 39 1.67 3.18 -4.11
C PRO A 39 1.48 1.90 -3.30
N VAL A 40 0.45 1.87 -2.46
CA VAL A 40 0.18 0.72 -1.57
C VAL A 40 -0.17 -0.54 -2.34
N GLU A 41 -0.76 -0.43 -3.54
CA GLU A 41 -1.21 -1.57 -4.32
C GLU A 41 -0.07 -2.39 -4.92
N PRO A 42 0.92 -1.82 -5.65
CA PRO A 42 2.11 -2.55 -6.07
C PRO A 42 2.88 -3.14 -4.89
N TYR A 43 2.93 -2.41 -3.77
CA TYR A 43 3.57 -2.90 -2.55
C TYR A 43 2.87 -4.15 -2.00
N LEU A 44 1.55 -4.15 -1.88
CA LEU A 44 0.77 -5.31 -1.44
C LEU A 44 0.87 -6.47 -2.42
N CYS A 45 0.91 -6.22 -3.73
CA CYS A 45 1.15 -7.26 -4.73
C CYS A 45 2.47 -8.00 -4.46
N ARG A 46 3.56 -7.26 -4.23
CA ARG A 46 4.89 -7.84 -3.93
C ARG A 46 4.92 -8.62 -2.61
N ASN A 47 4.04 -8.28 -1.67
CA ASN A 47 3.92 -8.94 -0.37
C ASN A 47 2.89 -10.09 -0.36
N GLY A 48 2.63 -10.71 -1.51
CA GLY A 48 1.85 -11.95 -1.59
C GLY A 48 0.35 -11.78 -1.76
N PHE A 49 -0.11 -10.58 -2.15
CA PHE A 49 -1.51 -10.30 -2.49
C PHE A 49 -1.75 -10.12 -3.99
N ILE A 50 -0.77 -10.45 -4.84
CA ILE A 50 -0.86 -10.29 -6.30
C ILE A 50 -2.14 -10.92 -6.89
N ASP A 51 -2.55 -12.09 -6.38
CA ASP A 51 -3.74 -12.81 -6.84
C ASP A 51 -5.03 -12.02 -6.62
N VAL A 52 -5.11 -11.25 -5.53
CA VAL A 52 -6.24 -10.36 -5.25
C VAL A 52 -6.35 -9.30 -6.33
N TYR A 53 -5.23 -8.65 -6.66
CA TYR A 53 -5.20 -7.62 -7.68
C TYR A 53 -5.44 -8.19 -9.08
N GLU A 54 -4.95 -9.40 -9.33
CA GLU A 54 -5.24 -10.09 -10.58
C GLU A 54 -6.73 -10.33 -10.76
N LYS A 55 -7.43 -10.77 -9.72
CA LYS A 55 -8.88 -11.01 -9.80
C LYS A 55 -9.70 -9.74 -10.05
N HIS A 56 -9.19 -8.58 -9.63
CA HIS A 56 -9.90 -7.29 -9.74
C HIS A 56 -9.47 -6.46 -10.97
N ALA A 57 -8.40 -6.86 -11.66
CA ALA A 57 -7.93 -6.19 -12.86
C ALA A 57 -8.88 -6.47 -14.04
N ASN A 58 -9.16 -5.43 -14.84
CA ASN A 58 -10.00 -5.55 -16.03
C ASN A 58 -9.21 -6.19 -17.18
N ASP A 59 -9.74 -7.25 -17.79
CA ASP A 59 -9.12 -7.96 -18.91
C ASP A 59 -8.77 -7.09 -20.12
N GLN A 60 -9.60 -6.08 -20.44
CA GLN A 60 -9.31 -5.13 -21.51
C GLN A 60 -8.08 -4.27 -21.18
N ASN A 61 -7.95 -3.86 -19.92
CA ASN A 61 -6.80 -3.09 -19.48
C ASN A 61 -5.55 -3.97 -19.37
N ARG A 62 -5.71 -5.26 -19.01
CA ARG A 62 -4.59 -6.20 -18.99
C ARG A 62 -3.92 -6.32 -20.35
N GLN A 63 -4.69 -6.46 -21.42
CA GLN A 63 -4.17 -6.50 -22.79
C GLN A 63 -3.45 -5.21 -23.21
N ARG A 64 -3.83 -4.08 -22.60
CA ARG A 64 -3.29 -2.75 -22.94
C ARG A 64 -2.04 -2.39 -22.14
N TYR A 65 -1.98 -2.73 -20.85
CA TYR A 65 -0.96 -2.23 -19.92
C TYR A 65 0.03 -3.28 -19.44
N ILE A 66 -0.31 -4.58 -19.48
CA ILE A 66 0.61 -5.65 -19.12
C ILE A 66 1.51 -5.96 -20.32
N THR A 67 2.80 -5.68 -20.17
CA THR A 67 3.83 -5.96 -21.20
C THR A 67 4.91 -6.91 -20.69
N VAL A 68 4.92 -7.23 -19.40
CA VAL A 68 5.90 -8.11 -18.77
C VAL A 68 5.25 -9.37 -18.19
N GLU A 69 6.04 -10.41 -18.00
CA GLU A 69 5.59 -11.64 -17.34
C GLU A 69 5.37 -11.43 -15.84
N LYS A 70 4.56 -12.31 -15.22
CA LYS A 70 4.17 -12.21 -13.80
C LYS A 70 5.34 -12.19 -12.82
N GLY A 71 6.46 -12.82 -13.17
CA GLY A 71 7.67 -12.85 -12.34
C GLY A 71 8.51 -11.57 -12.39
N ASN A 72 8.16 -10.60 -13.24
CA ASN A 72 8.92 -9.36 -13.39
C ASN A 72 8.53 -8.32 -12.33
N GLU A 73 9.51 -7.60 -11.78
CA GLU A 73 9.29 -6.57 -10.75
C GLU A 73 8.40 -5.39 -11.21
N ALA A 74 8.30 -5.15 -12.52
CA ALA A 74 7.41 -4.15 -13.10
C ALA A 74 5.95 -4.61 -13.17
N TYR A 75 5.67 -5.92 -13.05
CA TYR A 75 4.32 -6.48 -13.19
C TYR A 75 3.31 -5.89 -12.19
N PRO A 76 3.61 -5.79 -10.88
CA PRO A 76 2.73 -5.14 -9.91
C PRO A 76 2.33 -3.70 -10.29
N GLY A 77 3.27 -2.92 -10.80
CA GLY A 77 3.02 -1.54 -11.22
C GLY A 77 2.09 -1.45 -12.42
N GLN A 78 2.23 -2.36 -13.39
CA GLN A 78 1.35 -2.45 -14.55
C GLN A 78 -0.03 -3.02 -14.20
N LEU A 79 -0.08 -3.99 -13.28
CA LEU A 79 -1.33 -4.57 -12.79
C LEU A 79 -2.19 -3.52 -12.08
N TYR A 80 -1.55 -2.65 -11.31
CA TYR A 80 -2.23 -1.50 -10.68
C TYR A 80 -2.92 -0.59 -11.71
N GLN A 81 -2.32 -0.33 -12.87
CA GLN A 81 -2.94 0.42 -13.98
C GLN A 81 -4.15 -0.30 -14.59
N CYS A 82 -4.30 -1.60 -14.33
CA CYS A 82 -5.40 -2.40 -14.84
C CYS A 82 -6.64 -2.39 -13.94
N LEU A 83 -6.54 -1.85 -12.73
CA LEU A 83 -7.67 -1.73 -11.82
C LEU A 83 -8.68 -0.71 -12.39
N PRO A 84 -10.00 -0.97 -12.29
CA PRO A 84 -10.98 0.02 -12.67
C PRO A 84 -10.88 1.25 -11.76
N ASN A 85 -11.31 2.43 -12.24
CA ASN A 85 -11.23 3.69 -11.46
C ASN A 85 -11.90 3.61 -10.07
N ASN A 86 -12.94 2.77 -9.92
CA ASN A 86 -13.64 2.52 -8.66
C ASN A 86 -13.25 1.17 -8.01
N GLY A 87 -12.24 0.48 -8.53
CA GLY A 87 -11.81 -0.84 -8.10
C GLY A 87 -10.93 -0.85 -6.87
N LYS A 88 -10.29 0.28 -6.54
CA LYS A 88 -9.36 0.37 -5.40
C LYS A 88 -10.02 0.01 -4.06
N PRO A 89 -11.21 0.53 -3.70
CA PRO A 89 -11.85 0.15 -2.45
C PRO A 89 -12.18 -1.35 -2.42
N SER A 90 -12.66 -1.92 -3.54
CA SER A 90 -12.98 -3.35 -3.62
C SER A 90 -11.75 -4.22 -3.45
N ALA A 91 -10.64 -3.87 -4.11
CA ALA A 91 -9.38 -4.60 -3.98
C ALA A 91 -8.84 -4.52 -2.56
N ALA A 92 -8.89 -3.34 -1.93
CA ALA A 92 -8.49 -3.16 -0.54
C ALA A 92 -9.33 -4.04 0.43
N HIS A 93 -10.65 -4.07 0.26
CA HIS A 93 -11.52 -4.95 1.04
C HIS A 93 -11.16 -6.44 0.87
N ALA A 94 -10.85 -6.86 -0.35
CA ALA A 94 -10.46 -8.24 -0.64
C ALA A 94 -9.10 -8.58 0.00
N VAL A 95 -8.12 -7.66 -0.03
CA VAL A 95 -6.84 -7.82 0.67
C VAL A 95 -7.07 -8.02 2.17
N VAL A 96 -7.92 -7.21 2.80
CA VAL A 96 -8.24 -7.34 4.23
C VAL A 96 -8.91 -8.69 4.52
N ALA A 97 -9.83 -9.14 3.67
CA ALA A 97 -10.46 -10.46 3.82
C ALA A 97 -9.43 -11.60 3.72
N GLU A 98 -8.47 -11.46 2.81
CA GLU A 98 -7.38 -12.42 2.63
C GLU A 98 -6.42 -12.41 3.84
N MET A 99 -6.06 -11.25 4.37
CA MET A 99 -5.27 -11.12 5.60
C MET A 99 -5.95 -11.80 6.80
N LYS A 100 -7.27 -11.65 6.93
CA LYS A 100 -8.05 -12.33 7.98
C LYS A 100 -7.99 -13.86 7.84
N THR A 101 -7.93 -14.35 6.61
CA THR A 101 -7.92 -15.79 6.31
C THR A 101 -6.53 -16.40 6.48
N LYS A 102 -5.49 -15.73 5.95
CA LYS A 102 -4.09 -16.17 6.02
C LYS A 102 -3.46 -15.91 7.40
N GLY A 103 -4.07 -15.07 8.23
CA GLY A 103 -3.63 -14.75 9.58
C GLY A 103 -2.55 -13.66 9.63
N SER A 104 -2.10 -13.33 10.84
CA SER A 104 -1.19 -12.20 11.10
C SER A 104 0.13 -12.26 10.35
N ALA A 105 0.65 -13.45 10.06
CA ALA A 105 1.90 -13.64 9.30
C ALA A 105 1.81 -13.15 7.84
N SER A 106 0.59 -12.95 7.31
CA SER A 106 0.39 -12.42 5.95
C SER A 106 0.42 -10.89 5.88
N ILE A 107 0.41 -10.21 7.02
CA ILE A 107 0.41 -8.74 7.07
C ILE A 107 1.83 -8.26 6.78
N PRO A 108 2.04 -7.39 5.78
CA PRO A 108 3.36 -6.82 5.50
C PRO A 108 3.91 -6.11 6.74
N LYS A 109 5.20 -6.31 7.01
CA LYS A 109 5.86 -5.87 8.24
C LYS A 109 5.69 -4.37 8.47
N GLU A 110 5.79 -3.57 7.44
CA GLU A 110 5.73 -2.11 7.45
C GLU A 110 4.35 -1.61 7.88
N ILE A 111 3.28 -2.32 7.49
CA ILE A 111 1.91 -2.03 7.92
C ILE A 111 1.76 -2.43 9.39
N ALA A 112 2.27 -3.59 9.79
CA ALA A 112 2.22 -4.06 11.16
C ALA A 112 2.98 -3.12 12.11
N ASP A 113 4.21 -2.75 11.76
CA ASP A 113 5.08 -1.86 12.54
C ASP A 113 4.45 -0.46 12.68
N CYS A 114 3.84 0.06 11.62
CA CYS A 114 3.09 1.32 11.66
C CYS A 114 1.93 1.24 12.68
N LEU A 115 1.12 0.19 12.62
CA LEU A 115 -0.01 0.00 13.52
C LEU A 115 0.45 -0.19 14.97
N THR A 116 1.52 -0.95 15.20
CA THR A 116 2.13 -1.11 16.52
C THR A 116 2.59 0.24 17.09
N THR A 117 3.23 1.08 16.28
CA THR A 117 3.65 2.43 16.68
C THR A 117 2.45 3.30 17.05
N VAL A 118 1.39 3.28 16.24
CA VAL A 118 0.15 4.04 16.51
C VAL A 118 -0.52 3.58 17.80
N ILE A 119 -0.63 2.27 18.03
CA ILE A 119 -1.25 1.69 19.24
C ILE A 119 -0.44 2.08 20.49
N ALA A 120 0.88 1.99 20.43
CA ALA A 120 1.77 2.39 21.52
C ALA A 120 1.61 3.89 21.85
N LEU A 121 1.52 4.75 20.82
CA LEU A 121 1.28 6.19 21.00
C LEU A 121 -0.11 6.51 21.57
N ALA A 122 -1.11 5.67 21.31
CA ALA A 122 -2.46 5.81 21.87
C ALA A 122 -2.56 5.33 23.33
N GLY A 123 -1.45 4.83 23.91
CA GLY A 123 -1.42 4.28 25.27
C GLY A 123 -1.98 2.86 25.38
N GLY A 124 -2.20 2.19 24.24
CA GLY A 124 -2.53 0.76 24.21
C GLY A 124 -1.30 -0.04 24.60
N LYS A 125 -1.36 -0.70 25.75
CA LYS A 125 -0.41 -1.76 26.14
C LYS A 125 -0.77 -3.07 25.46
#